data_AF-E3L5T0-F1
#
_entry.id   AF-E3L5T0-F1
#
_cell.length_a   1.000
_cell.length_b   1.000
_cell.length_c   1.000
_cell.angle_alpha   90.00
_cell.angle_beta   90.00
_cell.angle_gamma   90.00
#
_symmetry.space_group_name_H-M   'P 1'
#
loop_
_entity.id
_entity.type
_entity.pdbx_description
1 polymer ?
#
loop_
_entity_poly.entity_id
_entity_poly.type
_entity_poly.pdbx_seq_one_letter_code
_entity_poly.pdbx_strand_id
1 'polypeptide(L)'
;MQVRLYKETGVEVSVRTVQRYMKKLGVKLLQNDLLDGKVTINRVLEAITNARENLLQNNAGYRRMRMILMRHYNIRVPRQNFYYALKQIDPDGMALRLRQACKRHIYRTLGSNHIWACDEHDKLKPFGITIYGFIDAWSRKILGMFVHVTNNKQPPPYRLLLSSSCIEGWWITTQCEAARPSGATEELKALLCQAQDSQKVLQKLIPCKELEEFVKGWNPWTIKKELYPSAPKKNDGKKRSSSSKEVKQLYNDPNRWKKVMRGCNTLEAAYRHMAD
;
A
#
# COMPACT_ATOMS: atom_id res chain seq x y z
N MET A 1 36.56 28.57 -1.84
CA MET A 1 35.56 28.56 -2.94
C MET A 1 36.21 28.52 -4.31
N GLN A 2 37.18 29.41 -4.60
CA GLN A 2 37.98 29.39 -5.84
C GLN A 2 38.72 28.07 -6.12
N VAL A 3 39.40 27.52 -5.11
CA VAL A 3 40.16 26.26 -5.23
C VAL A 3 39.29 25.09 -5.73
N ARG A 4 38.01 25.07 -5.34
CA ARG A 4 37.08 24.00 -5.75
C ARG A 4 36.53 24.22 -7.16
N LEU A 5 36.21 25.46 -7.52
CA LEU A 5 35.75 25.84 -8.86
C LEU A 5 36.79 25.50 -9.93
N TYR A 6 38.06 25.85 -9.69
CA TYR A 6 39.15 25.51 -10.60
C TYR A 6 39.32 23.99 -10.74
N LYS A 7 39.30 23.25 -9.62
CA LYS A 7 39.42 21.79 -9.63
C LYS A 7 38.30 21.09 -10.43
N GLU A 8 37.08 21.63 -10.41
CA GLU A 8 35.93 21.04 -11.08
C GLU A 8 35.77 21.49 -12.55
N THR A 9 36.24 22.69 -12.92
CA THR A 9 35.97 23.28 -14.24
C THR A 9 37.22 23.61 -15.06
N GLY A 10 38.42 23.60 -14.46
CA GLY A 10 39.67 24.02 -15.10
C GLY A 10 39.77 25.53 -15.37
N VAL A 11 38.76 26.32 -15.01
CA VAL A 11 38.73 27.76 -15.28
C VAL A 11 39.14 28.53 -14.04
N GLU A 12 40.14 29.40 -14.20
CA GLU A 12 40.57 30.31 -13.15
C GLU A 12 39.66 31.55 -13.15
N VAL A 13 38.93 31.75 -12.05
CA VAL A 13 37.94 32.83 -11.92
C VAL A 13 38.24 33.67 -10.68
N SER A 14 38.24 35.00 -10.83
CA SER A 14 38.43 35.91 -9.70
C SER A 14 37.23 35.90 -8.73
N VAL A 15 37.50 36.06 -7.42
CA VAL A 15 36.45 36.10 -6.38
C VAL A 15 35.36 37.13 -6.70
N ARG A 16 35.77 38.31 -7.19
CA ARG A 16 34.86 39.40 -7.58
C ARG A 16 33.86 38.96 -8.66
N THR A 17 34.33 38.18 -9.63
CA THR A 17 33.47 37.66 -10.71
C THR A 17 32.43 36.71 -10.15
N VAL A 18 32.82 35.80 -9.25
CA VAL A 18 31.90 34.88 -8.57
C VAL A 18 30.86 35.65 -7.76
N GLN A 19 31.29 36.63 -6.95
CA GLN A 19 30.38 37.47 -6.14
C GLN A 19 29.39 38.26 -7.00
N ARG A 20 29.84 38.82 -8.13
CA ARG A 20 28.98 39.54 -9.09
C ARG A 20 27.90 38.64 -9.66
N TYR A 21 28.25 37.44 -10.11
CA TYR A 21 27.29 36.48 -10.64
C TYR A 21 26.33 35.96 -9.56
N MET A 22 26.82 35.71 -8.35
CA MET A 22 25.95 35.35 -7.22
C MET A 22 24.89 36.42 -6.94
N LYS A 23 25.27 37.71 -6.95
CA LYS A 23 24.33 38.83 -6.79
C LYS A 23 23.34 38.90 -7.96
N LYS A 24 23.82 38.78 -9.21
CA LYS A 24 22.98 38.82 -10.42
C LYS A 24 21.94 37.68 -10.44
N LEU A 25 22.32 36.50 -9.98
CA LEU A 25 21.45 35.32 -9.94
C LEU A 25 20.61 35.21 -8.66
N GLY A 26 20.78 36.12 -7.69
CA GLY A 26 20.07 36.08 -6.40
C GLY A 26 20.43 34.88 -5.52
N VAL A 27 21.59 34.25 -5.75
CA VAL A 27 22.00 33.03 -5.03
C VAL A 27 22.78 33.42 -3.78
N LYS A 28 22.41 32.85 -2.63
CA LYS A 28 23.14 33.00 -1.36
C LYS A 28 23.92 31.72 -1.05
N LEU A 29 25.10 31.88 -0.45
CA LEU A 29 25.84 30.75 0.10
C LEU A 29 25.07 30.13 1.27
N LEU A 30 25.10 28.80 1.34
CA LEU A 30 24.64 28.08 2.52
C LEU A 30 25.54 28.42 3.70
N GLN A 31 24.93 28.74 4.84
CA GLN A 31 25.64 29.03 6.07
C GLN A 31 26.43 27.80 6.54
N ASN A 32 27.68 28.03 6.97
CA ASN A 32 28.59 26.98 7.40
C ASN A 32 29.28 27.41 8.69
N ASP A 33 28.70 27.00 9.81
CA ASP A 33 29.14 27.41 11.14
C ASP A 33 30.58 26.93 11.47
N LEU A 34 31.09 25.91 10.75
CA LEU A 34 32.49 25.48 10.84
C LEU A 34 33.46 26.46 10.17
N LEU A 35 33.11 26.99 8.99
CA LEU A 35 33.96 27.98 8.30
C LEU A 35 33.87 29.34 8.97
N ASP A 36 32.69 29.66 9.53
CA ASP A 36 32.47 30.88 10.29
C ASP A 36 33.15 30.85 11.68
N GLY A 37 33.77 29.72 12.06
CA GLY A 37 34.45 29.54 13.35
C GLY A 37 33.53 29.48 14.57
N LYS A 38 32.21 29.47 14.36
CA LYS A 38 31.20 29.44 15.44
C LYS A 38 31.15 28.11 16.17
N VAL A 39 31.48 27.03 15.47
CA VAL A 39 31.42 25.67 15.99
C VAL A 39 32.70 24.94 15.61
N THR A 40 33.30 24.22 16.56
CA THR A 40 34.45 23.36 16.31
C THR A 40 34.00 21.98 15.81
N ILE A 41 34.89 21.27 15.11
CA ILE A 41 34.59 19.90 14.63
C ILE A 41 34.25 18.97 15.79
N ASN A 42 34.97 19.09 16.92
CA ASN A 42 34.72 18.30 18.13
C ASN A 42 33.29 18.50 18.65
N ARG A 43 32.79 19.73 18.65
CA ARG A 43 31.42 20.03 19.07
C ARG A 43 30.38 19.38 18.15
N VAL A 44 30.66 19.28 16.85
CA VAL A 44 29.80 18.55 15.91
C VAL A 44 29.82 17.05 16.22
N LEU A 45 30.98 16.47 16.51
CA LEU A 45 31.11 15.06 16.87
C LEU A 45 30.35 14.74 18.16
N GLU A 46 30.55 15.53 19.21
CA GLU A 46 29.79 15.43 20.47
C GLU A 46 28.28 15.49 20.24
N ALA A 47 27.81 16.44 19.43
CA ALA A 47 26.40 16.60 19.15
C ALA A 47 25.82 15.40 18.37
N ILE A 48 26.63 14.76 17.50
CA ILE A 48 26.22 13.52 16.81
C ILE A 48 26.13 12.35 17.80
N THR A 49 27.13 12.18 18.66
CA THR A 49 27.16 11.10 19.67
C THR A 49 25.98 11.26 20.64
N ASN A 50 25.76 12.47 21.14
CA ASN A 50 24.64 12.82 22.00
C ASN A 50 23.29 12.57 21.30
N ALA A 51 23.16 12.94 20.02
CA ALA A 51 21.93 12.70 19.26
C ALA A 51 21.66 11.20 19.01
N ARG A 52 22.68 10.36 18.99
CA ARG A 52 22.50 8.91 18.88
C ARG A 52 22.06 8.32 20.21
N GLU A 53 22.88 8.53 21.24
CA GLU A 53 22.69 7.92 22.55
C GLU A 53 21.43 8.44 23.25
N ASN A 54 21.23 9.76 23.29
CA ASN A 54 20.18 10.38 24.10
C ASN A 54 18.87 10.60 23.35
N LEU A 55 18.89 10.77 22.02
CA LEU A 55 17.67 10.88 21.22
C LEU A 55 17.27 9.55 20.55
N LEU A 56 18.00 8.47 20.84
CA LEU A 56 17.80 7.11 20.32
C LEU A 56 17.72 7.04 18.78
N GLN A 57 18.46 7.93 18.09
CA GLN A 57 18.47 8.01 16.62
C GLN A 57 19.57 7.15 16.00
N ASN A 58 19.79 5.96 16.53
CA ASN A 58 20.90 5.06 16.17
C ASN A 58 20.82 4.63 14.68
N ASN A 59 19.59 4.43 14.20
CA ASN A 59 19.33 4.01 12.82
C ASN A 59 19.19 5.19 11.85
N ALA A 60 19.16 6.44 12.33
CA ALA A 60 18.94 7.60 11.49
C ALA A 60 20.06 7.79 10.47
N GLY A 61 19.70 7.85 9.19
CA GLY A 61 20.66 8.14 8.11
C GLY A 61 21.20 9.57 8.18
N TYR A 62 22.29 9.84 7.47
CA TYR A 62 22.99 11.13 7.52
C TYR A 62 22.07 12.34 7.23
N ARG A 63 21.07 12.22 6.34
CA ARG A 63 20.12 13.31 6.05
C ARG A 63 19.30 13.68 7.29
N ARG A 64 18.80 12.66 8.00
CA ARG A 64 17.99 12.85 9.20
C ARG A 64 18.84 13.37 10.36
N MET A 65 20.03 12.80 10.55
CA MET A 65 20.97 13.25 11.58
C MET A 65 21.40 14.71 11.38
N ARG A 66 21.64 15.13 10.14
CA ARG A 66 21.91 16.53 9.82
C ARG A 66 20.72 17.45 10.15
N MET A 67 19.49 17.00 9.92
CA MET A 67 18.30 17.77 10.33
C MET A 67 18.19 17.89 11.85
N ILE A 68 18.52 16.83 12.59
CA ILE A 68 18.50 16.83 14.06
C ILE A 68 19.50 17.86 14.59
N LEU A 69 20.72 17.90 14.05
CA LEU A 69 21.73 18.90 14.40
C LEU A 69 21.26 20.33 14.15
N MET A 70 20.56 20.58 13.05
CA MET A 70 20.00 21.91 12.79
C MET A 70 18.88 22.27 13.75
N ARG A 71 17.99 21.33 14.08
CA ARG A 71 16.77 21.63 14.86
C ARG A 71 17.02 21.67 16.37
N HIS A 72 17.81 20.73 16.90
CA HIS A 72 18.01 20.56 18.34
C HIS A 72 19.28 21.25 18.85
N TYR A 73 20.33 21.29 18.03
CA TYR A 73 21.63 21.84 18.43
C TYR A 73 21.93 23.17 17.74
N ASN A 74 21.07 23.64 16.83
CA ASN A 74 21.24 24.85 16.02
C ASN A 74 22.58 24.90 15.25
N ILE A 75 23.10 23.74 14.86
CA ILE A 75 24.37 23.60 14.14
C ILE A 75 24.08 23.45 12.64
N ARG A 76 24.56 24.41 11.84
CA ARG A 76 24.42 24.41 10.37
C ARG A 76 25.75 24.05 9.72
N VAL A 77 25.84 22.79 9.30
CA VAL A 77 27.01 22.23 8.64
C VAL A 77 26.65 21.78 7.21
N PRO A 78 27.50 22.03 6.19
CA PRO A 78 27.31 21.50 4.86
C PRO A 78 27.29 19.98 4.86
N ARG A 79 26.55 19.42 3.90
CA ARG A 79 26.37 17.96 3.79
C ARG A 79 27.69 17.19 3.74
N GLN A 80 28.69 17.70 3.02
CA GLN A 80 29.96 17.03 2.85
C GLN A 80 30.74 16.93 4.17
N ASN A 81 30.85 18.04 4.90
CA ASN A 81 31.53 18.07 6.20
C ASN A 81 30.82 17.18 7.22
N PHE A 82 29.48 17.22 7.22
CA PHE A 82 28.69 16.35 8.07
C PHE A 82 28.89 14.86 7.73
N TYR A 83 28.98 14.50 6.45
CA TYR A 83 29.28 13.15 6.01
C TYR A 83 30.63 12.67 6.54
N TYR A 84 31.68 13.50 6.46
CA TYR A 84 33.00 13.16 6.99
C TYR A 84 32.99 13.01 8.52
N ALA A 85 32.33 13.91 9.25
CA ALA A 85 32.18 13.81 10.71
C ALA A 85 31.42 12.53 11.11
N LEU A 86 30.30 12.22 10.45
CA LEU A 86 29.53 11.02 10.73
C LEU A 86 30.31 9.74 10.38
N LYS A 87 31.13 9.75 9.32
CA LYS A 87 31.99 8.63 8.93
C LYS A 87 33.03 8.29 10.00
N GLN A 88 33.49 9.26 10.78
CA GLN A 88 34.43 9.02 11.88
C GLN A 88 33.75 8.28 13.04
N ILE A 89 32.47 8.55 13.31
CA ILE A 89 31.74 7.96 14.43
C ILE A 89 31.13 6.60 14.06
N ASP A 90 30.63 6.44 12.84
CA ASP A 90 29.96 5.20 12.39
C ASP A 90 30.33 4.87 10.94
N PRO A 91 31.57 4.41 10.73
CA PRO A 91 32.01 3.93 9.42
C PRO A 91 31.20 2.70 8.98
N ASP A 92 30.87 1.80 9.92
CA ASP A 92 30.19 0.53 9.64
C ASP A 92 28.74 0.75 9.22
N GLY A 93 27.96 1.54 9.96
CA GLY A 93 26.60 1.90 9.59
C GLY A 93 26.53 2.73 8.31
N MET A 94 27.56 3.50 7.97
CA MET A 94 27.66 4.16 6.67
C MET A 94 27.93 3.16 5.53
N ALA A 95 28.82 2.18 5.76
CA ALA A 95 29.12 1.12 4.80
C ALA A 95 27.93 0.17 4.58
N LEU A 96 27.22 -0.21 5.65
CA LEU A 96 26.02 -1.04 5.59
C LEU A 96 24.91 -0.38 4.76
N ARG A 97 24.74 0.94 4.87
CA ARG A 97 23.74 1.68 4.08
C ARG A 97 24.09 1.78 2.59
N LEU A 98 25.39 1.78 2.23
CA LEU A 98 25.82 1.63 0.84
C LEU A 98 25.53 0.23 0.29
N ARG A 99 25.62 -0.80 1.15
CA ARG A 99 25.33 -2.20 0.80
C ARG A 99 23.83 -2.51 0.70
N GLN A 100 22.99 -1.82 1.45
CA GLN A 100 21.52 -1.94 1.40
C GLN A 100 20.90 -1.26 0.16
N ALA A 101 21.58 -1.32 -0.99
CA ALA A 101 20.90 -1.09 -2.26
C ALA A 101 19.72 -2.08 -2.34
N CYS A 102 18.54 -1.55 -2.66
CA CYS A 102 17.28 -2.30 -2.70
C CYS A 102 17.48 -3.68 -3.33
N LYS A 103 17.42 -4.75 -2.52
CA LYS A 103 17.49 -6.13 -3.02
C LYS A 103 16.24 -6.35 -3.87
N ARG A 104 16.39 -6.25 -5.19
CA ARG A 104 15.28 -6.48 -6.12
C ARG A 104 14.86 -7.94 -6.01
N HIS A 105 13.60 -8.17 -5.67
CA HIS A 105 13.03 -9.49 -5.75
C HIS A 105 13.00 -9.92 -7.22
N ILE A 106 13.55 -11.10 -7.53
CA ILE A 106 13.54 -11.66 -8.88
C ILE A 106 12.27 -12.49 -9.03
N TYR A 107 11.28 -11.95 -9.75
CA TYR A 107 10.09 -12.71 -10.10
C TYR A 107 10.45 -13.75 -11.16
N ARG A 108 10.34 -15.04 -10.84
CA ARG A 108 10.44 -16.13 -11.82
C ARG A 108 9.05 -16.37 -12.40
N THR A 109 8.82 -15.98 -13.65
CA THR A 109 7.54 -16.15 -14.34
C THR A 109 7.62 -17.28 -15.36
N LEU A 110 6.60 -18.15 -15.38
CA LEU A 110 6.50 -19.27 -16.32
C LEU A 110 5.85 -18.88 -17.66
N GLY A 111 5.14 -17.75 -17.70
CA GLY A 111 4.48 -17.23 -18.89
C GLY A 111 3.63 -15.99 -18.60
N SER A 112 2.94 -15.49 -19.62
CA SER A 112 1.99 -14.37 -19.49
C SER A 112 0.91 -14.69 -18.47
N ASN A 113 0.50 -13.71 -17.66
CA ASN A 113 -0.50 -13.85 -16.61
C ASN A 113 -0.15 -14.83 -15.48
N HIS A 114 1.11 -15.26 -15.35
CA HIS A 114 1.53 -16.11 -14.24
C HIS A 114 1.66 -15.33 -12.92
N ILE A 115 2.14 -14.08 -12.98
CA ILE A 115 2.29 -13.20 -11.82
C ILE A 115 1.89 -11.79 -12.25
N TRP A 116 1.02 -11.15 -11.47
CA TRP A 116 0.68 -9.74 -11.65
C TRP A 116 1.35 -8.91 -10.56
N ALA A 117 1.99 -7.83 -10.97
CA ALA A 117 2.49 -6.81 -10.07
C ALA A 117 1.42 -5.73 -9.92
N CYS A 118 1.05 -5.43 -8.68
CA CYS A 118 0.15 -4.34 -8.33
C CYS A 118 0.94 -3.29 -7.54
N ASP A 119 0.82 -2.02 -7.92
CA ASP A 119 1.45 -0.91 -7.19
C ASP A 119 0.50 0.29 -7.06
N GLU A 120 0.65 1.04 -5.96
CA GLU A 120 -0.12 2.27 -5.68
C GLU A 120 0.73 3.50 -5.99
N HIS A 121 0.17 4.43 -6.74
CA HIS A 121 0.81 5.72 -7.01
C HIS A 121 0.32 6.81 -6.06
N ASP A 122 1.17 7.15 -5.08
CA ASP A 122 0.84 8.07 -4.00
C ASP A 122 1.00 9.57 -4.31
N LYS A 123 1.54 9.96 -5.48
CA LYS A 123 1.86 11.38 -5.73
C LYS A 123 0.64 12.29 -5.76
N LEU A 124 -0.51 11.77 -6.19
CA LEU A 124 -1.76 12.53 -6.30
C LEU A 124 -2.66 12.40 -5.07
N LYS A 125 -2.21 11.65 -4.07
CA LYS A 125 -2.90 11.46 -2.79
C LYS A 125 -3.21 12.77 -2.05
N PRO A 126 -2.34 13.81 -2.06
CA PRO A 126 -2.68 15.12 -1.49
C PRO A 126 -3.89 15.80 -2.14
N PHE A 127 -4.22 15.43 -3.38
CA PHE A 127 -5.39 15.92 -4.12
C PHE A 127 -6.60 14.98 -4.00
N GLY A 128 -6.52 13.95 -3.14
CA GLY A 128 -7.56 12.94 -2.97
C GLY A 128 -7.68 11.96 -4.14
N ILE A 129 -6.63 11.84 -4.97
CA ILE A 129 -6.63 10.94 -6.14
C ILE A 129 -5.58 9.85 -5.90
N THR A 130 -6.02 8.61 -5.90
CA THR A 130 -5.14 7.44 -5.79
C THR A 130 -5.23 6.62 -7.07
N ILE A 131 -4.08 6.29 -7.65
CA ILE A 131 -4.00 5.49 -8.88
C ILE A 131 -3.39 4.14 -8.53
N TYR A 132 -4.05 3.06 -8.96
CA TYR A 132 -3.52 1.70 -8.88
C TYR A 132 -3.19 1.21 -10.27
N GLY A 133 -2.00 0.62 -10.44
CA GLY A 133 -1.56 0.02 -11.69
C GLY A 133 -1.36 -1.47 -11.55
N PHE A 134 -1.86 -2.23 -12.52
CA PHE A 134 -1.63 -3.66 -12.66
C PHE A 134 -0.77 -3.92 -13.89
N ILE A 135 0.32 -4.66 -13.70
CA ILE A 135 1.27 -5.00 -14.76
C ILE A 135 1.52 -6.50 -14.73
N ASP A 136 1.49 -7.13 -15.91
CA ASP A 136 1.92 -8.52 -16.04
C ASP A 136 3.44 -8.61 -15.86
N ALA A 137 3.89 -9.44 -14.92
CA ALA A 137 5.30 -9.53 -14.59
C ALA A 137 6.14 -10.16 -15.71
N TRP A 138 5.53 -10.98 -16.57
CA TRP A 138 6.20 -11.62 -17.72
C TRP A 138 6.27 -10.70 -18.94
N SER A 139 5.13 -10.25 -19.47
CA SER A 139 5.07 -9.42 -20.68
C SER A 139 5.36 -7.94 -20.44
N ARG A 140 5.32 -7.48 -19.17
CA ARG A 140 5.43 -6.07 -18.77
C ARG A 140 4.30 -5.18 -19.33
N LYS A 141 3.25 -5.77 -19.90
CA LYS A 141 2.07 -5.04 -20.36
C LYS A 141 1.26 -4.54 -19.16
N ILE A 142 0.78 -3.30 -19.28
CA ILE A 142 -0.17 -2.73 -18.33
C ILE A 142 -1.51 -3.43 -18.57
N LEU A 143 -1.99 -4.15 -17.56
CA LEU A 143 -3.28 -4.84 -17.60
C LEU A 143 -4.42 -3.88 -17.29
N GLY A 144 -4.18 -2.89 -16.44
CA GLY A 144 -5.15 -1.86 -16.13
C GLY A 144 -4.61 -0.78 -15.21
N MET A 145 -5.21 0.40 -15.27
CA MET A 145 -5.02 1.50 -14.33
C MET A 145 -6.36 1.92 -13.78
N PHE A 146 -6.47 1.99 -12.46
CA PHE A 146 -7.70 2.34 -11.76
C PHE A 146 -7.46 3.59 -10.95
N VAL A 147 -8.34 4.58 -11.13
CA VAL A 147 -8.28 5.84 -10.40
C VAL A 147 -9.41 5.86 -9.39
N HIS A 148 -9.09 6.17 -8.14
CA HIS A 148 -10.07 6.31 -7.09
C HIS A 148 -9.94 7.67 -6.41
N VAL A 149 -11.10 8.24 -6.08
CA VAL A 149 -11.20 9.41 -5.22
C VAL A 149 -11.12 8.90 -3.78
N THR A 150 -10.03 9.18 -3.08
CA THR A 150 -9.85 8.81 -1.68
C THR A 150 -10.15 10.03 -0.80
N ASN A 151 -11.13 9.88 0.11
CA ASN A 151 -11.13 10.67 1.34
C ASN A 151 -9.88 10.21 2.12
N ASN A 152 -9.13 11.13 2.70
CA ASN A 152 -7.84 10.93 3.39
C ASN A 152 -7.86 9.93 4.58
N LYS A 153 -8.91 9.11 4.74
CA LYS A 153 -9.02 8.00 5.67
C LYS A 153 -8.66 6.70 4.93
N GLN A 154 -7.58 6.07 5.39
CA GLN A 154 -6.97 4.82 4.88
C GLN A 154 -7.88 3.96 3.99
N PRO A 155 -7.45 3.58 2.77
CA PRO A 155 -8.16 2.54 2.04
C PRO A 155 -7.99 1.23 2.84
N PRO A 156 -9.08 0.58 3.23
CA PRO A 156 -8.97 -0.68 3.96
C PRO A 156 -8.39 -1.77 3.03
N PRO A 157 -7.62 -2.73 3.58
CA PRO A 157 -6.95 -3.80 2.83
C PRO A 157 -7.85 -4.60 1.89
N TYR A 158 -9.17 -4.60 2.13
CA TYR A 158 -10.14 -5.27 1.27
C TYR A 158 -10.27 -4.66 -0.12
N ARG A 159 -9.86 -3.40 -0.35
CA ARG A 159 -10.09 -2.71 -1.63
C ARG A 159 -9.07 -3.05 -2.73
N LEU A 160 -7.84 -3.39 -2.34
CA LEU A 160 -6.84 -3.99 -3.25
C LEU A 160 -7.24 -5.41 -3.64
N LEU A 161 -7.77 -6.18 -2.68
CA LEU A 161 -8.36 -7.50 -2.92
C LEU A 161 -9.56 -7.40 -3.87
N LEU A 162 -10.41 -6.37 -3.73
CA LEU A 162 -11.51 -6.09 -4.64
C LEU A 162 -11.02 -5.88 -6.07
N SER A 163 -10.05 -5.00 -6.31
CA SER A 163 -9.52 -4.81 -7.67
C SER A 163 -8.88 -6.08 -8.24
N SER A 164 -8.12 -6.84 -7.44
CA SER A 164 -7.48 -8.08 -7.90
C SER A 164 -8.51 -9.17 -8.20
N SER A 165 -9.48 -9.40 -7.31
CA SER A 165 -10.54 -10.40 -7.48
C SER A 165 -11.53 -10.02 -8.58
N CYS A 166 -11.80 -8.74 -8.78
CA CYS A 166 -12.56 -8.25 -9.93
C CYS A 166 -11.83 -8.53 -11.24
N ILE A 167 -10.53 -8.23 -11.34
CA ILE A 167 -9.75 -8.51 -12.56
C ILE A 167 -9.65 -10.01 -12.83
N GLU A 168 -9.41 -10.83 -11.80
CA GLU A 168 -9.44 -12.29 -11.92
C GLU A 168 -10.82 -12.79 -12.37
N GLY A 169 -11.90 -12.32 -11.74
CA GLY A 169 -13.28 -12.67 -12.12
C GLY A 169 -13.58 -12.31 -13.57
N TRP A 170 -13.25 -11.10 -14.01
CA TRP A 170 -13.44 -10.65 -15.39
C TRP A 170 -12.63 -11.47 -16.40
N TRP A 171 -11.38 -11.82 -16.06
CA TRP A 171 -10.53 -12.65 -16.91
C TRP A 171 -11.08 -14.08 -17.03
N ILE A 172 -11.52 -14.69 -15.92
CA ILE A 172 -12.15 -16.01 -15.92
C ILE A 172 -13.43 -16.01 -16.75
N THR A 173 -14.27 -14.96 -16.64
CA THR A 173 -15.47 -14.81 -17.46
C THR A 173 -15.13 -14.76 -18.96
N THR A 174 -14.10 -13.99 -19.33
CA THR A 174 -13.63 -13.90 -20.72
C THR A 174 -13.13 -15.25 -21.25
N GLN A 175 -12.38 -16.01 -20.43
CA GLN A 175 -11.93 -17.35 -20.80
C GLN A 175 -13.07 -18.36 -20.94
N CYS A 176 -14.06 -18.31 -20.03
CA CYS A 176 -15.26 -19.13 -20.13
C CYS A 176 -16.02 -18.86 -21.44
N GLU A 177 -16.15 -17.59 -21.84
CA GLU A 177 -16.82 -17.22 -23.09
C GLU A 177 -16.07 -17.68 -24.33
N ALA A 178 -14.73 -17.59 -24.34
CA ALA A 178 -13.91 -18.10 -25.42
C ALA A 178 -13.95 -19.64 -25.54
N ALA A 179 -14.12 -20.35 -24.43
CA ALA A 179 -14.18 -21.81 -24.38
C ALA A 179 -15.58 -22.39 -24.58
N ARG A 180 -16.65 -21.57 -24.57
CA ARG A 180 -18.05 -22.00 -24.82
C ARG A 180 -18.25 -22.79 -26.13
N PRO A 181 -17.66 -22.40 -27.28
CA PRO A 181 -17.86 -23.11 -28.54
C PRO A 181 -17.33 -24.55 -28.54
N SER A 182 -16.38 -24.85 -27.65
CA SER A 182 -15.74 -26.16 -27.51
C SER A 182 -16.61 -27.21 -26.81
N GLY A 183 -17.80 -26.82 -26.33
CA GLY A 183 -18.72 -27.72 -25.64
C GLY A 183 -18.31 -28.07 -24.20
N ALA A 184 -18.89 -29.13 -23.66
CA ALA A 184 -18.72 -29.53 -22.26
C ALA A 184 -17.36 -30.24 -22.02
N THR A 185 -16.28 -29.47 -21.91
CA THR A 185 -14.92 -29.98 -21.60
C THR A 185 -14.62 -29.92 -20.10
N GLU A 186 -13.69 -30.74 -19.60
CA GLU A 186 -13.29 -30.65 -18.17
C GLU A 186 -12.54 -29.35 -17.86
N GLU A 187 -11.88 -28.74 -18.84
CA GLU A 187 -11.26 -27.41 -18.71
C GLU A 187 -12.30 -26.31 -18.50
N LEU A 188 -13.38 -26.29 -19.28
CA LEU A 188 -14.46 -25.33 -19.12
C LEU A 188 -15.16 -25.48 -17.76
N LYS A 189 -15.29 -26.72 -17.28
CA LYS A 189 -15.83 -27.02 -15.95
C LYS A 189 -14.93 -26.51 -14.82
N ALA A 190 -13.61 -26.63 -14.97
CA ALA A 190 -12.64 -26.07 -14.02
C ALA A 190 -12.68 -24.54 -13.98
N LEU A 191 -12.74 -23.90 -15.15
CA LEU A 191 -12.93 -22.44 -15.27
C LEU A 191 -14.23 -21.97 -14.63
N LEU A 192 -15.34 -22.70 -14.83
CA LEU A 192 -16.61 -22.40 -14.18
C LEU A 192 -16.56 -22.58 -12.66
N CYS A 193 -15.83 -23.57 -12.14
CA CYS A 193 -15.58 -23.69 -10.69
C CYS A 193 -14.80 -22.49 -10.15
N GLN A 194 -13.74 -22.08 -10.84
CA GLN A 194 -12.93 -20.92 -10.45
C GLN A 194 -13.74 -19.62 -10.48
N ALA A 195 -14.62 -19.46 -11.48
CA ALA A 195 -15.54 -18.33 -11.58
C ALA A 195 -16.52 -18.30 -10.39
N GLN A 196 -17.06 -19.46 -10.00
CA GLN A 196 -17.96 -19.57 -8.84
C GLN A 196 -17.25 -19.16 -7.54
N ASP A 197 -16.00 -19.57 -7.35
CA ASP A 197 -15.25 -19.24 -6.13
C ASP A 197 -14.83 -17.76 -6.10
N SER A 198 -14.40 -17.20 -7.24
CA SER A 198 -14.16 -15.75 -7.37
C SER A 198 -15.42 -14.93 -7.06
N GLN A 199 -16.57 -15.31 -7.62
CA GLN A 199 -17.82 -14.58 -7.37
C GLN A 199 -18.32 -14.70 -5.92
N LYS A 200 -18.11 -15.84 -5.25
CA LYS A 200 -18.38 -15.97 -3.80
C LYS A 200 -17.49 -15.05 -2.96
N VAL A 201 -16.24 -14.82 -3.36
CA VAL A 201 -15.34 -13.87 -2.70
C VAL A 201 -15.86 -12.45 -2.91
N LEU A 202 -16.22 -12.08 -4.14
CA LEU A 202 -16.77 -10.76 -4.46
C LEU A 202 -18.09 -10.46 -3.70
N GLN A 203 -18.99 -11.44 -3.57
CA GLN A 203 -20.23 -11.31 -2.79
C GLN A 203 -20.00 -10.99 -1.31
N LYS A 204 -18.84 -11.35 -0.76
CA LYS A 204 -18.48 -11.01 0.63
C LYS A 204 -17.87 -9.61 0.75
N LEU A 205 -17.40 -9.05 -0.35
CA LEU A 205 -16.61 -7.81 -0.37
C LEU A 205 -17.40 -6.61 -0.93
N ILE A 206 -18.45 -6.84 -1.74
CA ILE A 206 -19.23 -5.80 -2.43
C ILE A 206 -20.74 -6.01 -2.22
N PRO A 207 -21.56 -4.94 -2.12
CA PRO A 207 -23.02 -5.03 -2.20
C PRO A 207 -23.52 -5.70 -3.50
N CYS A 208 -24.65 -6.42 -3.43
CA CYS A 208 -25.19 -7.17 -4.57
C CYS A 208 -25.44 -6.32 -5.83
N LYS A 209 -25.86 -5.06 -5.68
CA LYS A 209 -26.12 -4.16 -6.82
C LYS A 209 -24.86 -3.88 -7.65
N GLU A 210 -23.76 -3.54 -6.97
CA GLU A 210 -22.46 -3.29 -7.63
C GLU A 210 -21.89 -4.57 -8.25
N LEU A 211 -22.13 -5.73 -7.62
CA LEU A 211 -21.75 -7.03 -8.20
C LEU A 211 -22.55 -7.34 -9.47
N GLU A 212 -23.84 -7.04 -9.50
CA GLU A 212 -24.70 -7.25 -10.68
C GLU A 212 -24.27 -6.38 -11.86
N GLU A 213 -23.91 -5.12 -11.62
CA GLU A 213 -23.31 -4.23 -12.63
C GLU A 213 -21.97 -4.76 -13.14
N PHE A 214 -21.11 -5.24 -12.23
CA PHE A 214 -19.78 -5.75 -12.57
C PHE A 214 -19.85 -7.00 -13.44
N VAL A 215 -20.72 -7.93 -13.06
CA VAL A 215 -20.87 -9.23 -13.71
C VAL A 215 -21.77 -9.14 -14.96
N LYS A 216 -22.41 -7.99 -15.21
CA LYS A 216 -23.26 -7.72 -16.40
C LYS A 216 -24.29 -8.82 -16.66
N GLY A 217 -24.88 -9.37 -15.59
CA GLY A 217 -25.87 -10.46 -15.67
C GLY A 217 -25.30 -11.86 -15.96
N TRP A 218 -23.98 -12.03 -16.06
CA TRP A 218 -23.34 -13.32 -16.29
C TRP A 218 -23.37 -14.21 -15.03
N ASN A 219 -24.05 -15.36 -15.05
CA ASN A 219 -24.13 -16.23 -13.87
C ASN A 219 -23.44 -17.58 -14.11
N PRO A 220 -22.28 -17.86 -13.47
CA PRO A 220 -21.54 -19.09 -13.68
C PRO A 220 -22.29 -20.33 -13.20
N TRP A 221 -23.19 -20.21 -12.21
CA TRP A 221 -24.05 -21.32 -11.79
C TRP A 221 -25.10 -21.66 -12.85
N THR A 222 -25.66 -20.66 -13.53
CA THR A 222 -26.64 -20.87 -14.61
C THR A 222 -25.97 -21.56 -15.80
N ILE A 223 -24.83 -21.04 -16.24
CA ILE A 223 -24.08 -21.57 -17.39
C ILE A 223 -23.60 -23.00 -17.12
N LYS A 224 -23.08 -23.27 -15.92
CA LYS A 224 -22.65 -24.62 -15.54
C LYS A 224 -23.82 -25.62 -15.53
N LYS A 225 -25.03 -25.17 -15.16
CA LYS A 225 -26.23 -26.02 -15.16
C LYS A 225 -26.74 -26.32 -16.58
N GLU A 226 -26.62 -25.36 -17.49
CA GLU A 226 -26.95 -25.55 -18.91
C GLU A 226 -25.99 -26.53 -19.59
N LEU A 227 -24.69 -26.39 -19.33
CA LEU A 227 -23.65 -27.23 -19.95
C LEU A 227 -23.50 -28.61 -19.31
N TYR A 228 -23.77 -28.74 -18.00
CA TYR A 228 -23.67 -29.99 -17.24
C TYR A 228 -24.98 -30.26 -16.48
N PRO A 229 -26.07 -30.63 -17.18
CA PRO A 229 -27.34 -30.94 -16.54
C PRO A 229 -27.19 -32.16 -15.61
N SER A 230 -27.66 -32.02 -14.38
CA SER A 230 -27.74 -33.16 -13.45
C SER A 230 -28.91 -34.07 -13.84
N ALA A 231 -28.74 -35.39 -13.69
CA ALA A 231 -29.82 -36.35 -13.88
C ALA A 231 -31.07 -35.97 -13.05
N PRO A 232 -32.29 -36.19 -13.56
CA PRO A 232 -33.52 -35.82 -12.86
C PRO A 232 -33.60 -36.53 -11.51
N LYS A 233 -33.71 -35.75 -10.44
CA LYS A 233 -33.91 -36.29 -9.09
C LYS A 233 -35.34 -36.81 -8.99
N LYS A 234 -35.50 -38.10 -8.66
CA LYS A 234 -36.79 -38.63 -8.18
C LYS A 234 -37.25 -37.79 -6.98
N ASN A 235 -38.51 -37.36 -6.99
CA ASN A 235 -39.13 -36.54 -5.95
C ASN A 235 -39.37 -37.37 -4.67
N ASP A 236 -38.31 -37.81 -4.01
CA ASP A 236 -38.38 -38.22 -2.62
C ASP A 236 -37.96 -37.01 -1.78
N GLY A 237 -38.96 -36.31 -1.26
CA GLY A 237 -38.75 -35.10 -0.46
C GLY A 237 -37.71 -35.33 0.63
N LYS A 238 -36.62 -34.56 0.60
CA LYS A 238 -35.62 -34.56 1.67
C LYS A 238 -36.31 -34.23 3.00
N LYS A 239 -36.39 -35.21 3.91
CA LYS A 239 -36.78 -34.98 5.31
C LYS A 239 -35.82 -33.96 5.91
N ARG A 240 -36.28 -32.72 6.10
CA ARG A 240 -35.58 -31.70 6.91
C ARG A 240 -35.39 -32.27 8.32
N SER A 241 -34.18 -32.20 8.85
CA SER A 241 -33.88 -32.56 10.23
C SER A 241 -34.72 -31.71 11.21
N SER A 242 -35.25 -32.38 12.23
CA SER A 242 -36.18 -31.84 13.24
C SER A 242 -35.62 -30.69 14.07
N SER A 243 -34.29 -30.56 14.18
CA SER A 243 -33.62 -29.54 15.00
C SER A 243 -33.91 -28.09 14.54
N SER A 244 -34.24 -27.88 13.27
CA SER A 244 -34.53 -26.55 12.73
C SER A 244 -35.91 -25.99 13.14
N LYS A 245 -36.83 -26.83 13.64
CA LYS A 245 -38.16 -26.40 14.09
C LYS A 245 -38.13 -25.86 15.52
N GLU A 246 -37.38 -26.48 16.42
CA GLU A 246 -37.24 -26.03 17.83
C GLU A 246 -36.56 -24.67 17.93
N VAL A 247 -35.51 -24.43 17.14
CA VAL A 247 -34.78 -23.14 17.16
C VAL A 247 -35.68 -21.99 16.69
N LYS A 248 -36.57 -22.20 15.72
CA LYS A 248 -37.52 -21.15 15.29
C LYS A 248 -38.57 -20.83 16.34
N GLN A 249 -39.04 -21.81 17.11
CA GLN A 249 -39.98 -21.56 18.21
C GLN A 249 -39.32 -20.72 19.33
N LEU A 250 -38.04 -20.95 19.60
CA LEU A 250 -37.25 -20.20 20.59
C LEU A 250 -37.00 -18.72 20.24
N TYR A 251 -37.13 -18.32 18.96
CA TYR A 251 -37.03 -16.92 18.51
C TYR A 251 -38.36 -16.16 18.56
N ASN A 252 -39.48 -16.88 18.59
CA ASN A 252 -40.82 -16.30 18.62
C ASN A 252 -41.34 -16.05 20.05
N ASP A 253 -40.57 -16.32 21.11
CA ASP A 253 -40.96 -16.07 22.50
C ASP A 253 -40.85 -14.57 22.86
N PRO A 254 -41.98 -13.87 23.10
CA PRO A 254 -41.97 -12.45 23.44
C PRO A 254 -41.27 -12.15 24.77
N ASN A 255 -41.26 -13.08 25.73
CA ASN A 255 -40.64 -12.88 27.03
C ASN A 255 -39.11 -12.81 26.93
N ARG A 256 -38.54 -13.58 25.98
CA ARG A 256 -37.11 -13.56 25.70
C ARG A 256 -36.67 -12.22 25.12
N TRP A 257 -37.43 -11.68 24.17
CA TRP A 257 -37.19 -10.34 23.61
C TRP A 257 -37.34 -9.25 24.68
N LYS A 258 -38.32 -9.36 25.58
CA LYS A 258 -38.48 -8.44 26.71
C LYS A 258 -37.25 -8.43 27.62
N LYS A 259 -36.59 -9.57 27.84
CA LYS A 259 -35.36 -9.67 28.65
C LYS A 259 -34.17 -9.02 27.94
N VAL A 260 -34.05 -9.21 26.61
CA VAL A 260 -33.02 -8.56 25.78
C VAL A 260 -33.18 -7.04 25.81
N MET A 261 -34.40 -6.52 25.58
CA MET A 261 -34.65 -5.08 25.58
C MET A 261 -34.38 -4.45 26.95
N ARG A 262 -34.68 -5.14 28.06
CA ARG A 262 -34.28 -4.68 29.40
C ARG A 262 -32.77 -4.53 29.51
N GLY A 263 -31.99 -5.52 29.08
CA GLY A 263 -30.53 -5.45 29.12
C GLY A 263 -29.96 -4.31 28.28
N CYS A 264 -30.50 -4.08 27.08
CA CYS A 264 -30.13 -2.93 26.24
C CYS A 264 -30.43 -1.59 26.94
N ASN A 265 -31.61 -1.44 27.54
CA ASN A 265 -31.97 -0.22 28.25
C ASN A 265 -31.06 0.04 29.46
N THR A 266 -30.67 -1.00 30.20
CA THR A 266 -29.73 -0.86 31.33
C THR A 266 -28.34 -0.40 30.86
N LEU A 267 -27.86 -0.95 29.74
CA LEU A 267 -26.58 -0.56 29.14
C LEU A 267 -26.61 0.88 28.61
N GLU A 268 -27.70 1.27 27.96
CA GLU A 268 -27.88 2.64 27.47
C GLU A 268 -27.95 3.65 28.62
N ALA A 269 -28.65 3.32 29.71
CA ALA A 269 -28.68 4.14 30.92
C ALA A 269 -27.29 4.26 31.57
N ALA A 270 -26.55 3.15 31.68
CA ALA A 270 -25.18 3.15 32.20
C ALA A 270 -24.24 4.01 31.34
N TYR A 271 -24.37 3.95 30.01
CA TYR A 271 -23.59 4.78 29.09
C TYR A 271 -23.89 6.27 29.27
N ARG A 272 -25.16 6.66 29.42
CA ARG A 272 -25.54 8.06 29.67
C ARG A 272 -24.99 8.59 30.98
N HIS A 273 -24.99 7.78 32.04
CA HIS A 273 -24.39 8.14 33.34
C HIS A 273 -22.85 8.25 33.32
N MET A 274 -22.17 7.72 32.30
CA MET A 274 -20.72 7.91 32.12
C MET A 274 -20.37 9.16 31.32
N ALA A 275 -21.35 9.81 30.69
CA ALA A 275 -21.16 10.97 29.83
C ALA A 275 -21.41 12.31 30.53
N ASP A 276 -21.89 12.29 31.78
CA ASP A 276 -21.96 13.41 32.72
C ASP A 276 -20.77 13.38 33.69
#